data_AF-A0A970V3K7-F1
#
_entry.id   AF-A0A970V3K7-F1
#
_cell.length_a   1.000
_cell.length_b   1.000
_cell.length_c   1.000
_cell.angle_alpha   90.00
_cell.angle_beta   90.00
_cell.angle_gamma   90.00
#
_symmetry.space_group_name_H-M   'P 1'
#
loop_
_entity.id
_entity.type
_entity.pdbx_description
1 polymer ?
#
loop_
_entity_poly.entity_id
_entity_poly.type
_entity_poly.pdbx_seq_one_letter_code
_entity_poly.pdbx_strand_id
1 'polypeptide(L)'
;MTKSEFRNLALVLILISAGIYLANYLLFPHRAEELAFLTLIDFAFLPLSVLIVTLVVDRLLAEREKNAQRYKMNMLISAFFSSTGTPLLHLFGDLTPAEEELDRQLAVAPDWNDNQLREAIRYLRQTALPVEAPPEKLLALGEALR
;
A
#
# COMPACT_ATOMS: atom_id res chain seq x y z
N MET A 1 -13.59 4.84 10.73
CA MET A 1 -15.00 4.56 11.07
C MET A 1 -15.19 3.05 11.09
N THR A 2 -15.75 2.48 12.14
CA THR A 2 -16.02 1.03 12.16
C THR A 2 -17.08 0.70 11.10
N LYS A 3 -17.00 -0.49 10.49
CA LYS A 3 -17.94 -0.93 9.43
C LYS A 3 -19.41 -0.85 9.89
N SER A 4 -19.66 -0.95 11.20
CA SER A 4 -20.97 -0.79 11.85
C SER A 4 -21.44 0.66 11.94
N GLU A 5 -20.58 1.61 12.29
CA GLU A 5 -20.95 3.04 12.38
C GLU A 5 -21.29 3.60 11.00
N PHE A 6 -20.52 3.21 9.99
CA PHE A 6 -20.79 3.61 8.61
C PHE A 6 -22.16 3.11 8.12
N ARG A 7 -22.48 1.85 8.41
CA ARG A 7 -23.78 1.27 8.08
C ARG A 7 -24.92 2.02 8.76
N ASN A 8 -24.75 2.41 10.02
CA ASN A 8 -25.77 3.15 10.76
C ASN A 8 -25.98 4.56 10.17
N LEU A 9 -24.90 5.27 9.83
CA LEU A 9 -24.97 6.59 9.19
C LEU A 9 -25.69 6.52 7.83
N ALA A 10 -25.32 5.55 6.99
CA ALA A 10 -25.96 5.33 5.70
C ALA A 10 -27.46 5.05 5.84
N LEU A 11 -27.84 4.21 6.82
CA LEU A 11 -29.22 3.85 7.08
C LEU A 11 -30.04 5.06 7.56
N VAL A 12 -29.46 5.88 8.45
CA VAL A 12 -30.09 7.14 8.89
C VAL A 12 -30.27 8.11 7.73
N LEU A 13 -29.27 8.32 6.87
CA LEU A 13 -29.38 9.20 5.70
C LEU A 13 -30.46 8.72 4.72
N ILE A 14 -30.55 7.41 4.49
CA ILE A 14 -31.60 6.82 3.64
C ILE A 14 -32.98 7.01 4.26
N LEU A 15 -33.13 6.78 5.57
CA LEU A 15 -34.41 6.99 6.26
C LEU A 15 -34.83 8.46 6.25
N ILE A 16 -33.89 9.39 6.43
CA ILE A 16 -34.16 10.83 6.33
C ILE A 16 -34.62 11.18 4.92
N SER A 17 -33.90 10.73 3.88
CA SER A 17 -34.30 10.94 2.48
C SER A 17 -35.70 10.38 2.18
N ALA A 18 -35.97 9.14 2.61
CA ALA A 18 -37.28 8.51 2.44
C ALA A 18 -38.40 9.25 3.19
N GLY A 19 -38.11 9.75 4.41
CA GLY A 19 -39.05 10.57 5.18
C GLY A 19 -39.37 11.90 4.50
N ILE A 20 -38.37 12.55 3.88
CA ILE A 20 -38.58 13.78 3.12
C ILE A 20 -39.41 13.49 1.86
N TYR A 21 -39.15 12.39 1.14
CA TYR A 21 -39.97 11.97 0.00
C TYR A 21 -41.43 11.69 0.39
N LEU A 22 -41.65 11.03 1.53
CA LEU A 22 -42.99 10.75 2.04
C LEU A 22 -43.72 12.05 2.43
N ALA A 23 -43.03 12.96 3.11
CA ALA A 23 -43.58 14.28 3.45
C ALA A 23 -43.92 15.09 2.19
N ASN A 24 -43.07 15.03 1.16
CA ASN A 24 -43.30 15.68 -0.12
C ASN A 24 -44.58 15.13 -0.80
N TYR A 25 -44.75 13.81 -0.82
CA TYR A 25 -45.96 13.17 -1.37
C TYR A 25 -47.24 13.55 -0.62
N LEU A 26 -47.19 13.62 0.73
CA LEU A 26 -48.34 13.96 1.58
C LEU A 26 -48.73 15.44 1.51
N LEU A 27 -47.75 16.35 1.42
CA LEU A 27 -47.98 17.79 1.45
C LEU A 27 -48.44 18.36 0.11
N PHE A 28 -48.07 17.73 -1.01
CA PHE A 28 -48.43 18.22 -2.36
C PHE A 28 -49.08 17.14 -3.26
N PRO A 29 -50.20 16.50 -2.86
CA PRO A 29 -50.76 15.38 -3.62
C PRO A 29 -51.15 15.71 -5.06
N HIS A 30 -51.53 16.98 -5.37
CA HIS A 30 -52.08 17.40 -6.66
C HIS A 30 -51.43 18.69 -7.23
N ARG A 31 -50.21 19.07 -6.79
CA ARG A 31 -49.51 20.27 -7.28
C ARG A 31 -48.04 20.01 -7.60
N ALA A 32 -47.81 19.17 -8.61
CA ALA A 32 -46.46 18.81 -9.08
C ALA A 32 -45.70 19.98 -9.74
N GLU A 33 -46.37 21.10 -10.03
CA GLU A 33 -45.80 22.28 -10.69
C GLU A 33 -45.43 23.42 -9.72
N GLU A 34 -45.73 23.29 -8.43
CA GLU A 34 -45.32 24.30 -7.45
C GLU A 34 -43.82 24.24 -7.20
N LEU A 35 -43.15 25.40 -7.25
CA LEU A 35 -41.72 25.55 -6.92
C LEU A 35 -41.36 24.91 -5.56
N ALA A 36 -42.30 24.88 -4.61
CA ALA A 36 -42.14 24.20 -3.33
C ALA A 36 -41.97 22.67 -3.48
N PHE A 37 -42.72 22.03 -4.38
CA PHE A 37 -42.60 20.59 -4.64
C PHE A 37 -41.23 20.24 -5.24
N LEU A 38 -40.80 21.00 -6.25
CA LEU A 38 -39.50 20.82 -6.91
C LEU A 38 -38.33 21.02 -5.94
N THR A 39 -38.36 22.09 -5.15
CA THR A 39 -37.31 22.35 -4.15
C THR A 39 -37.25 21.29 -3.06
N LEU A 40 -38.41 20.81 -2.56
CA LEU A 40 -38.41 19.71 -1.57
C LEU A 40 -37.84 18.41 -2.14
N ILE A 41 -38.01 18.12 -3.44
CA ILE A 41 -37.40 16.95 -4.09
C ILE A 41 -35.88 17.09 -4.13
N ASP A 42 -35.36 18.28 -4.47
CA ASP A 42 -33.91 18.53 -4.46
C ASP A 42 -33.32 18.32 -3.05
N PHE A 43 -34.03 18.79 -2.02
CA PHE A 43 -33.65 18.54 -0.62
C PHE A 43 -33.75 17.06 -0.21
N ALA A 44 -34.71 16.31 -0.75
CA ALA A 44 -34.84 14.88 -0.50
C ALA A 44 -33.66 14.07 -1.08
N PHE A 45 -33.06 14.55 -2.16
CA PHE A 45 -31.91 13.91 -2.81
C PHE A 45 -30.56 14.25 -2.15
N LEU A 46 -30.48 15.34 -1.39
CA LEU A 46 -29.25 15.81 -0.77
C LEU A 46 -28.60 14.77 0.18
N PRO A 47 -29.33 14.09 1.09
CA PRO A 47 -28.75 13.05 1.94
C PRO A 47 -28.14 11.90 1.14
N LEU A 48 -28.78 11.50 0.04
CA LEU A 48 -28.27 10.44 -0.84
C LEU A 48 -26.99 10.89 -1.56
N SER A 49 -26.95 12.13 -2.03
CA SER A 49 -25.77 12.73 -2.67
C SER A 49 -24.57 12.74 -1.73
N VAL A 50 -24.77 13.23 -0.49
CA VAL A 50 -23.70 13.27 0.51
C VAL A 50 -23.20 11.86 0.82
N LEU A 51 -24.10 10.87 0.97
CA LEU A 51 -23.72 9.48 1.18
C LEU A 51 -22.80 8.96 0.07
N ILE A 52 -23.18 9.19 -1.19
CA ILE A 52 -22.41 8.73 -2.35
C ILE A 52 -21.04 9.42 -2.39
N VAL A 53 -20.99 10.75 -2.23
CA VAL A 53 -19.73 11.49 -2.25
C VAL A 53 -18.80 11.05 -1.11
N THR A 54 -19.33 10.90 0.11
CA THR A 54 -18.56 10.42 1.25
C THR A 54 -18.03 9.01 1.02
N LEU A 55 -18.82 8.09 0.45
CA LEU A 55 -18.38 6.74 0.09
C LEU A 55 -17.21 6.75 -0.90
N VAL A 56 -17.32 7.57 -1.93
CA VAL A 56 -16.27 7.68 -2.96
C VAL A 56 -15.00 8.25 -2.33
N VAL A 57 -15.11 9.32 -1.55
CA VAL A 57 -13.96 9.95 -0.87
C VAL A 57 -13.30 9.01 0.13
N ASP A 58 -14.06 8.29 0.94
CA ASP A 58 -13.53 7.33 1.91
C ASP A 58 -12.70 6.22 1.21
N ARG A 59 -13.22 5.68 0.10
CA ARG A 59 -12.48 4.70 -0.71
C ARG A 59 -11.20 5.28 -1.31
N LEU A 60 -11.27 6.50 -1.83
CA LEU A 60 -10.10 7.18 -2.39
C LEU A 60 -9.04 7.42 -1.32
N LEU A 61 -9.43 7.87 -0.12
CA LEU A 61 -8.54 8.08 1.01
C LEU A 61 -7.91 6.77 1.48
N ALA A 62 -8.68 5.70 1.62
CA ALA A 62 -8.17 4.39 2.02
C ALA A 62 -7.15 3.85 1.01
N GLU A 63 -7.37 4.05 -0.29
CA GLU A 63 -6.42 3.64 -1.32
C GLU A 63 -5.14 4.49 -1.28
N ARG A 64 -5.26 5.79 -1.04
CA ARG A 64 -4.11 6.69 -0.85
C ARG A 64 -3.29 6.30 0.37
N GLU A 65 -3.93 5.95 1.48
CA GLU A 65 -3.26 5.53 2.71
C GLU A 65 -2.50 4.22 2.52
N LYS A 66 -3.12 3.21 1.88
CA LYS A 66 -2.45 1.95 1.51
C LYS A 66 -1.22 2.19 0.64
N ASN A 67 -1.34 3.06 -0.37
CA ASN A 67 -0.22 3.39 -1.25
C ASN A 67 0.89 4.14 -0.51
N ALA A 68 0.55 5.06 0.39
CA ALA A 68 1.51 5.74 1.23
C ALA A 68 2.24 4.78 2.18
N GLN A 69 1.54 3.79 2.75
CA GLN A 69 2.15 2.76 3.59
C GLN A 69 3.13 1.88 2.79
N ARG A 70 2.74 1.43 1.58
CA ARG A 70 3.64 0.68 0.68
C ARG A 70 4.88 1.49 0.32
N TYR A 71 4.71 2.77 -0.02
CA TYR A 71 5.82 3.66 -0.33
C TYR A 71 6.78 3.83 0.85
N LYS A 72 6.25 4.04 2.07
CA LYS A 72 7.07 4.10 3.30
C LYS A 72 7.85 2.81 3.53
N MET A 73 7.21 1.65 3.34
CA MET A 73 7.89 0.38 3.49
C MET A 73 9.01 0.20 2.46
N ASN A 74 8.75 0.54 1.20
CA ASN A 74 9.78 0.48 0.14
C ASN A 74 10.95 1.44 0.44
N MET A 75 10.68 2.63 0.99
CA MET A 75 11.72 3.56 1.43
C MET A 75 12.58 2.95 2.56
N LEU A 76 11.95 2.33 3.55
CA LEU A 76 12.67 1.65 4.64
C LEU A 76 13.54 0.51 4.11
N ILE A 77 13.02 -0.30 3.17
CA ILE A 77 13.78 -1.37 2.53
C ILE A 77 14.99 -0.78 1.79
N SER A 78 14.81 0.26 0.99
CA SER A 78 15.91 0.92 0.29
C SER A 78 16.94 1.52 1.24
N ALA A 79 16.49 2.17 2.32
CA ALA A 79 17.38 2.71 3.35
C ALA A 79 18.15 1.61 4.10
N PHE A 80 17.50 0.49 4.41
CA PHE A 80 18.15 -0.67 5.02
C PHE A 80 19.25 -1.22 4.10
N PHE A 81 18.97 -1.47 2.83
CA PHE A 81 20.00 -1.96 1.91
C PHE A 81 21.11 -0.93 1.69
N SER A 82 20.79 0.36 1.59
CA SER A 82 21.83 1.39 1.44
C SER A 82 22.73 1.54 2.68
N SER A 83 22.20 1.35 3.89
CA SER A 83 22.93 1.62 5.14
C SER A 83 23.57 0.38 5.76
N THR A 84 22.89 -0.77 5.69
CA THR A 84 23.27 -1.99 6.40
C THR A 84 23.40 -3.16 5.43
N GLY A 85 22.40 -3.39 4.57
CA GLY A 85 22.34 -4.58 3.72
C GLY A 85 23.48 -4.65 2.71
N THR A 86 23.76 -3.60 1.95
CA THR A 86 24.84 -3.56 0.96
C THR A 86 26.23 -3.67 1.62
N PRO A 87 26.55 -2.91 2.69
CA PRO A 87 27.79 -3.14 3.44
C PRO A 87 27.95 -4.58 3.96
N LEU A 88 26.87 -5.18 4.46
CA LEU A 88 26.88 -6.55 4.94
C LEU A 88 27.13 -7.55 3.80
N LEU A 89 26.50 -7.33 2.63
CA LEU A 89 26.71 -8.15 1.42
C LEU A 89 28.16 -8.03 0.92
N HIS A 90 28.76 -6.84 0.94
CA HIS A 90 30.18 -6.68 0.62
C HIS A 90 31.07 -7.45 1.58
N LEU A 91 30.78 -7.39 2.88
CA LEU A 91 31.57 -8.10 3.88
C LEU A 91 31.45 -9.63 3.74
N PHE A 92 30.28 -10.15 3.34
CA PHE A 92 30.14 -11.57 2.96
C PHE A 92 30.91 -11.92 1.67
N GLY A 93 30.94 -11.03 0.69
CA GLY A 93 31.78 -11.16 -0.50
C GLY A 93 33.26 -11.27 -0.14
N ASP A 94 33.74 -10.39 0.74
CA ASP A 94 35.14 -10.38 1.20
C ASP A 94 35.52 -11.64 2.00
N LEU A 95 34.56 -12.32 2.62
CA LEU A 95 34.75 -13.58 3.36
C LEU A 95 34.76 -14.81 2.45
N THR A 96 34.41 -14.66 1.17
CA THR A 96 34.35 -15.76 0.20
C THR A 96 35.55 -15.66 -0.75
N PRO A 97 36.26 -16.76 -1.06
CA PRO A 97 37.29 -16.76 -2.08
C PRO A 97 36.75 -16.26 -3.42
N ALA A 98 37.54 -15.45 -4.11
CA ALA A 98 37.18 -14.93 -5.42
C ALA A 98 37.04 -16.09 -6.43
N GLU A 99 35.81 -16.33 -6.88
CA GLU A 99 35.47 -17.32 -7.89
C GLU A 99 34.88 -16.60 -9.11
N GLU A 100 35.51 -16.75 -10.28
CA GLU A 100 35.17 -16.00 -11.49
C GLU A 100 33.70 -16.22 -11.94
N GLU A 101 33.16 -17.41 -11.69
CA GLU A 101 31.75 -17.73 -11.97
C GLU A 101 30.79 -17.08 -10.97
N LEU A 102 31.20 -16.90 -9.71
CA LEU A 102 30.41 -16.20 -8.69
C LEU A 102 30.25 -14.72 -9.07
N ASP A 103 31.35 -14.04 -9.38
CA ASP A 103 31.34 -12.64 -9.80
C ASP A 103 30.52 -12.43 -11.07
N ARG A 104 30.60 -13.37 -12.02
CA ARG A 104 29.81 -13.31 -13.26
C ARG A 104 28.30 -13.44 -13.00
N GLN A 105 27.89 -14.38 -12.14
CA GLN A 105 26.49 -14.61 -11.81
C GLN A 105 25.90 -13.50 -10.92
N LEU A 106 26.72 -12.77 -10.17
CA LEU A 106 26.34 -11.67 -9.27
C LEU A 106 26.70 -10.28 -9.79
N ALA A 107 27.10 -10.14 -11.06
CA ALA A 107 27.37 -8.86 -11.70
C ALA A 107 26.07 -8.06 -11.92
N VAL A 108 25.53 -7.49 -10.85
CA VAL A 108 24.28 -6.72 -10.86
C VAL A 108 24.46 -5.46 -11.71
N ALA A 109 23.69 -5.38 -12.80
CA ALA A 109 23.65 -4.26 -13.72
C ALA A 109 22.23 -3.65 -13.78
N PRO A 110 22.08 -2.38 -14.22
CA PRO A 110 20.78 -1.70 -14.23
C PRO A 110 19.69 -2.36 -15.09
N ASP A 111 20.08 -3.22 -16.03
CA ASP A 111 19.22 -3.98 -16.95
C ASP A 111 18.80 -5.36 -16.40
N TRP A 112 19.17 -5.68 -15.16
CA TRP A 112 18.77 -6.93 -14.51
C TRP A 112 17.25 -7.08 -14.44
N ASN A 113 16.78 -8.23 -14.91
CA ASN A 113 15.38 -8.62 -14.84
C ASN A 113 15.15 -9.75 -13.83
N ASP A 114 13.87 -10.03 -13.57
CA ASP A 114 13.46 -11.06 -12.62
C ASP A 114 13.99 -12.47 -12.96
N ASN A 115 14.25 -12.78 -14.25
CA ASN A 115 14.81 -14.07 -14.63
C ASN A 115 16.27 -14.20 -14.22
N GLN A 116 17.08 -13.16 -14.46
CA GLN A 116 18.49 -13.12 -14.05
C GLN A 116 18.62 -13.20 -12.53
N LEU A 117 17.78 -12.49 -11.79
CA LEU A 117 17.73 -12.60 -10.33
C LEU A 117 17.39 -14.03 -9.87
N ARG A 118 16.39 -14.66 -10.49
CA ARG A 118 16.02 -16.05 -10.18
C ARG A 118 17.15 -17.04 -10.48
N GLU A 119 17.92 -16.79 -11.53
CA GLU A 119 19.08 -17.60 -11.92
C GLU A 119 20.22 -17.45 -10.91
N ALA A 120 20.57 -16.23 -10.52
CA ALA A 120 21.56 -15.96 -9.48
C ALA A 120 21.19 -16.61 -8.13
N ILE A 121 19.92 -16.52 -7.71
CA ILE A 121 19.43 -17.18 -6.49
C ILE A 121 19.55 -18.71 -6.60
N ARG A 122 19.27 -19.27 -7.79
CA ARG A 122 19.37 -20.71 -8.02
C ARG A 122 20.83 -21.17 -7.93
N TYR A 123 21.75 -20.43 -8.54
CA TYR A 123 23.18 -20.67 -8.45
C TYR A 123 23.66 -20.65 -6.99
N LEU A 124 23.35 -19.58 -6.24
CA LEU A 124 23.69 -19.44 -4.82
C LEU A 124 23.14 -20.56 -3.92
N ARG A 125 21.99 -21.16 -4.26
CA ARG A 125 21.43 -22.29 -3.50
C ARG A 125 22.11 -23.63 -3.80
N GLN A 126 22.72 -23.76 -4.98
CA GLN A 126 23.32 -25.00 -5.46
C GLN A 126 24.83 -25.05 -5.18
N THR A 127 25.46 -23.89 -5.05
CA THR A 127 26.89 -23.75 -4.78
C THR A 127 27.14 -23.61 -3.28
N ALA A 128 27.95 -24.49 -2.70
CA ALA A 128 28.46 -24.30 -1.34
C ALA A 128 29.61 -23.28 -1.39
N LEU A 129 29.35 -22.07 -0.90
CA LEU A 129 30.37 -21.02 -0.84
C LEU A 129 31.36 -21.34 0.28
N PRO A 130 32.65 -21.56 -0.01
CA PRO A 130 33.66 -21.70 1.03
C PRO A 130 33.81 -20.34 1.73
N VAL A 131 33.73 -20.31 3.06
CA VAL A 131 33.86 -19.08 3.85
C VAL A 131 35.23 -19.09 4.52
N GLU A 132 36.11 -18.17 4.14
CA GLU A 132 37.34 -17.89 4.86
C GLU A 132 37.05 -16.80 5.90
N ALA A 133 37.04 -17.20 7.18
CA ALA A 133 36.68 -16.34 8.30
C ALA A 133 37.87 -16.01 9.21
N PRO A 134 38.80 -15.13 8.78
CA PRO A 134 39.85 -14.64 9.66
C PRO A 134 39.27 -13.78 10.79
N PRO A 135 39.90 -13.75 11.99
CA PRO A 135 39.37 -13.07 13.17
C PRO A 135 39.07 -11.58 12.94
N GLU A 136 39.88 -10.91 12.12
CA GLU A 136 39.73 -9.48 11.79
C GLU A 136 38.43 -9.20 11.01
N LYS A 137 38.09 -10.04 10.02
CA LYS A 137 36.86 -9.90 9.24
C LYS A 137 35.61 -10.28 10.06
N LEU A 138 35.75 -11.21 11.01
CA LEU A 138 34.69 -11.57 11.95
C LEU A 138 34.37 -10.44 12.95
N LEU A 139 35.38 -9.69 13.40
CA LEU A 139 35.18 -8.51 14.23
C LEU A 139 34.45 -7.40 13.47
N ALA A 140 34.83 -7.15 12.21
CA ALA A 140 34.15 -6.18 11.35
C ALA A 140 32.67 -6.56 11.10
N LEU A 141 32.37 -7.85 10.95
CA LEU A 141 30.98 -8.33 10.84
C LEU A 141 30.18 -8.05 12.12
N GLY A 142 30.80 -8.22 13.29
CA GLY A 142 30.18 -7.95 14.59
C GLY A 142 29.89 -6.47 14.87
N GLU A 143 30.72 -5.56 14.36
CA GLU A 143 30.48 -4.11 14.44
C GLU A 143 29.39 -3.65 13.48
N ALA A 144 29.32 -4.20 12.26
CA ALA A 144 28.31 -3.86 11.26
C ALA A 144 26.88 -4.31 11.62
N LEU A 145 26.74 -5.24 12.57
CA LEU A 145 25.47 -5.79 13.06
C LEU A 145 24.96 -5.14 14.36
N ARG A 146 25.72 -4.19 14.94
CA ARG A 146 25.37 -3.44 16.16
C ARG A 146 24.69 -2.11 15.85
#